data_AF-A0AAU4SGX9-F1
#
_entry.id   AF-A0AAU4SGX9-F1
#
_cell.length_a   1.000
_cell.length_b   1.000
_cell.length_c   1.000
_cell.angle_alpha   90.00
_cell.angle_beta   90.00
_cell.angle_gamma   90.00
#
_symmetry.space_group_name_H-M   'P 1'
#
loop_
_entity.id
_entity.type
_entity.pdbx_description
1 polymer ?
#
loop_
_entity_poly.entity_id
_entity_poly.type
_entity_poly.pdbx_seq_one_letter_code
_entity_poly.pdbx_strand_id
1 'polypeptide(L)'
;MIVLQPVLEIYASDGFTLWPVAESAPYGFLPLSGALDPAEVGTAVMRIADCNNIDPEDDGRPPRPADPLGGFLHGLLTMNDLFASGGLRVTDTARDITLLPGCCNGLDERRDWLEVIDGNGWASFGHDPSPLAERDGKIVRLTLDAEHDNSPVIELPVTDLRRLLADAERDLIDFLQLAAAWATLHLREYAAPATAALGRALDLPPNP
;
A
#
# COMPACT_ATOMS: atom_id res chain seq x y z
N MET A 1 -12.12 11.00 16.60
CA MET A 1 -12.59 10.68 15.22
C MET A 1 -11.65 9.64 14.67
N ILE A 2 -12.18 8.56 14.08
CA ILE A 2 -11.33 7.53 13.48
C ILE A 2 -11.09 7.88 12.01
N VAL A 3 -9.82 7.89 11.63
CA VAL A 3 -9.36 8.08 10.26
C VAL A 3 -8.66 6.80 9.82
N LEU A 4 -8.93 6.34 8.61
CA LEU A 4 -8.28 5.19 8.01
C LEU A 4 -7.68 5.64 6.68
N GLN A 5 -6.41 5.32 6.45
CA GLN A 5 -5.68 5.70 5.24
C GLN A 5 -4.91 4.51 4.69
N PRO A 6 -4.94 4.26 3.37
CA PRO A 6 -3.98 3.36 2.76
C PRO A 6 -2.61 4.04 2.79
N VAL A 7 -1.60 3.32 3.25
CA VAL A 7 -0.24 3.84 3.39
C VAL A 7 0.75 2.92 2.72
N LEU A 8 1.71 3.51 2.03
CA LEU A 8 2.86 2.83 1.45
C LEU A 8 4.08 3.02 2.36
N GLU A 9 4.82 1.95 2.59
CA GLU A 9 6.11 2.03 3.28
C GLU A 9 7.13 2.80 2.42
N ILE A 10 7.75 3.82 3.02
CA ILE A 10 8.77 4.64 2.39
C ILE A 10 10.02 4.70 3.25
N TYR A 11 11.19 4.76 2.60
CA TYR A 11 12.48 5.00 3.23
C TYR A 11 13.36 5.84 2.31
N ALA A 12 14.53 6.25 2.81
CA ALA A 12 15.47 7.08 2.07
C ALA A 12 15.84 6.43 0.73
N SER A 13 15.79 7.21 -0.34
CA SER A 13 16.05 6.77 -1.72
C SER A 13 17.47 7.15 -2.16
N ASP A 14 18.46 6.76 -1.34
CA ASP A 14 19.85 7.16 -1.55
C ASP A 14 20.34 6.77 -2.95
N GLY A 15 20.60 7.78 -3.79
CA GLY A 15 21.14 7.61 -5.14
C GLY A 15 20.12 7.32 -6.24
N PHE A 16 18.80 7.43 -5.98
CA PHE A 16 17.79 7.31 -7.04
C PHE A 16 17.79 8.53 -7.98
N THR A 17 17.89 8.31 -9.30
CA THR A 17 18.00 9.41 -10.28
C THR A 17 17.14 9.24 -11.54
N LEU A 18 16.22 8.27 -11.59
CA LEU A 18 15.42 8.03 -12.81
C LEU A 18 14.33 9.10 -13.00
N TRP A 19 13.79 9.64 -11.92
CA TRP A 19 12.82 10.73 -11.90
C TRP A 19 12.84 11.46 -10.55
N PRO A 20 12.22 12.66 -10.45
CA PRO A 20 12.10 13.37 -9.18
C PRO A 20 11.26 12.60 -8.16
N VAL A 21 11.77 12.50 -6.93
CA VAL A 21 11.10 11.90 -5.77
C VAL A 21 11.12 12.90 -4.62
N ALA A 22 10.11 12.85 -3.76
CA ALA A 22 10.06 13.66 -2.55
C ALA A 22 11.18 13.25 -1.57
N GLU A 23 11.70 14.22 -0.81
CA GLU A 23 12.60 13.92 0.31
C GLU A 23 11.86 13.07 1.35
N SER A 24 12.38 11.87 1.64
CA SER A 24 11.79 10.96 2.61
C SER A 24 12.64 10.88 3.89
N ALA A 25 11.96 10.68 5.01
CA ALA A 25 12.62 10.25 6.24
C ALA A 25 13.31 8.88 6.05
N PRO A 26 14.24 8.50 6.94
CA PRO A 26 14.90 7.19 6.88
C PRO A 26 13.90 6.02 6.82
N TYR A 27 12.74 6.15 7.46
CA TYR A 27 11.62 5.22 7.40
C TYR A 27 10.31 5.95 7.72
N GLY A 28 9.21 5.55 7.08
CA GLY A 28 7.88 6.05 7.38
C GLY A 28 6.80 5.51 6.45
N PHE A 29 5.64 6.14 6.52
CA PHE A 29 4.45 5.77 5.76
C PHE A 29 3.92 6.96 4.98
N LEU A 30 3.81 6.81 3.65
CA LEU A 30 3.19 7.78 2.75
C LEU A 30 1.72 7.42 2.55
N PRO A 31 0.75 8.24 3.01
CA PRO A 31 -0.65 8.02 2.71
C PRO A 31 -0.89 8.15 1.22
N LEU A 32 -1.50 7.14 0.58
CA LEU A 32 -1.86 7.18 -0.83
C LEU A 32 -3.25 7.81 -0.95
N SER A 33 -3.39 8.84 -1.78
CA SER A 33 -4.68 9.53 -2.02
C SER A 33 -4.63 10.34 -3.31
N GLY A 34 -5.74 10.98 -3.67
CA GLY A 34 -5.79 11.99 -4.75
C GLY A 34 -5.13 13.33 -4.43
N ALA A 35 -4.48 13.48 -3.27
CA ALA A 35 -3.90 14.74 -2.82
C ALA A 35 -2.36 14.81 -2.96
N LEU A 36 -1.72 13.74 -3.44
CA LEU A 36 -0.25 13.70 -3.54
C LEU A 36 0.25 14.69 -4.58
N ASP A 37 1.38 15.34 -4.26
CA ASP A 37 2.10 16.13 -5.25
C ASP A 37 2.87 15.23 -6.25
N PRO A 38 3.37 15.78 -7.38
CA PRO A 38 4.06 14.98 -8.38
C PRO A 38 5.33 14.25 -7.88
N ALA A 39 6.04 14.81 -6.91
CA ALA A 39 7.24 14.19 -6.35
C ALA A 39 6.87 13.05 -5.39
N GLU A 40 5.80 13.20 -4.62
CA GLU A 40 5.24 12.13 -3.78
C GLU A 40 4.70 10.97 -4.62
N VAL A 41 4.02 11.26 -5.74
CA VAL A 41 3.61 10.21 -6.71
C VAL A 41 4.85 9.50 -7.26
N GLY A 42 5.88 10.25 -7.65
CA GLY A 42 7.17 9.70 -8.09
C GLY A 42 7.82 8.80 -7.02
N THR A 43 7.75 9.19 -5.75
CA THR A 43 8.21 8.38 -4.61
C THR A 43 7.42 7.09 -4.51
N ALA A 44 6.09 7.14 -4.56
CA ALA A 44 5.25 5.95 -4.47
C ALA A 44 5.52 4.96 -5.61
N VAL A 45 5.60 5.45 -6.86
CA VAL A 45 5.93 4.61 -8.03
C VAL A 45 7.32 3.98 -7.90
N MET A 46 8.32 4.75 -7.45
CA MET A 46 9.66 4.23 -7.20
C MET A 46 9.63 3.12 -6.16
N ARG A 47 8.99 3.33 -4.99
CA ARG A 47 8.97 2.34 -3.91
C ARG A 47 8.26 1.06 -4.33
N ILE A 48 7.14 1.15 -5.05
CA ILE A 48 6.43 -0.05 -5.56
C ILE A 48 7.28 -0.77 -6.60
N ALA A 49 7.91 -0.06 -7.55
CA ALA A 49 8.77 -0.67 -8.54
C ALA A 49 9.98 -1.37 -7.90
N ASP A 50 10.65 -0.69 -6.97
CA ASP A 50 11.81 -1.19 -6.23
C ASP A 50 11.49 -2.44 -5.42
N CYS A 51 10.33 -2.46 -4.75
CA CYS A 51 9.86 -3.62 -3.98
C CYS A 51 9.69 -4.88 -4.84
N ASN A 52 9.39 -4.71 -6.14
CA ASN A 52 9.24 -5.79 -7.10
C ASN A 52 10.49 -6.01 -7.96
N ASN A 53 11.55 -5.21 -7.78
CA ASN A 53 12.79 -5.29 -8.56
C ASN A 53 13.71 -6.42 -8.04
N ILE A 54 13.15 -7.62 -7.95
CA ILE A 54 13.88 -8.83 -7.57
C ILE A 54 14.59 -9.44 -8.78
N ASP A 55 15.75 -10.04 -8.54
CA ASP A 55 16.49 -10.71 -9.60
C ASP A 55 15.69 -11.91 -10.16
N PRO A 56 15.76 -12.16 -11.48
CA PRO A 56 15.09 -13.29 -12.11
C PRO A 56 15.72 -14.62 -11.72
N GLU A 57 15.10 -15.34 -10.77
CA GLU A 57 15.48 -16.69 -10.38
C GLU A 57 14.79 -17.73 -11.28
N ASP A 58 15.26 -17.90 -12.53
CA ASP A 58 14.80 -18.94 -13.49
C ASP A 58 13.29 -19.23 -13.48
N ASP A 59 12.48 -18.18 -13.35
CA ASP A 59 11.02 -18.23 -13.14
C ASP A 59 10.24 -18.04 -14.45
N GLY A 60 10.93 -18.15 -15.59
CA GLY A 60 10.35 -17.99 -16.92
C GLY A 60 10.09 -16.54 -17.33
N ARG A 61 10.48 -15.54 -16.53
CA ARG A 61 10.39 -14.12 -16.92
C ARG A 61 11.31 -13.78 -18.10
N PRO A 62 10.95 -12.79 -18.95
CA PRO A 62 11.86 -12.26 -19.96
C PRO A 62 13.16 -11.75 -19.32
N PRO A 63 14.29 -11.75 -20.04
CA PRO A 63 15.54 -11.19 -19.54
C PRO A 63 15.40 -9.72 -19.11
N ARG A 64 16.09 -9.32 -18.03
CA ARG A 64 16.12 -7.92 -17.57
C ARG A 64 16.76 -7.02 -18.64
N PRO A 65 16.10 -5.91 -19.05
CA PRO A 65 16.71 -4.94 -19.96
C PRO A 65 17.98 -4.32 -19.38
N ALA A 66 18.92 -3.95 -20.25
CA ALA A 66 20.18 -3.31 -19.85
C ALA A 66 20.04 -1.79 -19.65
N ASP A 67 18.97 -1.18 -20.16
CA ASP A 67 18.72 0.24 -19.93
C ASP A 67 18.23 0.47 -18.48
N PRO A 68 18.65 1.55 -17.81
CA PRO A 68 18.35 1.74 -16.38
C PRO A 68 16.85 1.75 -16.04
N LEU A 69 16.02 2.35 -16.90
CA LEU A 69 14.59 2.49 -16.65
C LEU A 69 13.87 1.15 -16.82
N GLY A 70 14.08 0.48 -17.95
CA GLY A 70 13.51 -0.83 -18.24
C GLY A 70 14.01 -1.89 -17.27
N GLY A 71 15.27 -1.82 -16.84
CA GLY A 71 15.83 -2.68 -15.81
C GLY A 71 15.14 -2.50 -14.45
N PHE A 72 14.93 -1.25 -14.02
CA PHE A 72 14.27 -0.93 -12.76
C PHE A 72 12.78 -1.31 -12.75
N LEU A 73 12.08 -1.11 -13.87
CA LEU A 73 10.66 -1.45 -14.01
C LEU A 73 10.43 -2.94 -14.33
N HIS A 74 11.48 -3.72 -14.57
CA HIS A 74 11.37 -5.08 -15.11
C HIS A 74 10.46 -5.98 -14.26
N GLY A 75 10.69 -6.01 -12.95
CA GLY A 75 9.88 -6.81 -12.03
C GLY A 75 8.41 -6.37 -12.02
N LEU A 76 8.17 -5.06 -11.86
CA LEU A 76 6.83 -4.46 -11.90
C LEU A 76 6.04 -4.85 -13.17
N LEU A 77 6.73 -4.91 -14.31
CA LEU A 77 6.10 -5.17 -15.61
C LEU A 77 5.92 -6.65 -15.95
N THR A 78 6.70 -7.54 -15.34
CA THR A 78 6.76 -8.95 -15.74
C THR A 78 6.20 -9.91 -14.69
N MET A 79 6.10 -9.49 -13.43
CA MET A 79 5.53 -10.32 -12.36
C MET A 79 4.00 -10.29 -12.39
N ASN A 80 3.41 -11.45 -12.11
CA ASN A 80 1.97 -11.59 -11.93
C ASN A 80 1.56 -11.14 -10.54
N ASP A 81 2.26 -11.65 -9.52
CA ASP A 81 2.03 -11.36 -8.11
C ASP A 81 2.91 -10.18 -7.71
N LEU A 82 2.32 -8.99 -7.72
CA LEU A 82 3.00 -7.75 -7.38
C LEU A 82 2.73 -7.42 -5.92
N PHE A 83 3.75 -6.89 -5.25
CA PHE A 83 3.68 -6.52 -3.85
C PHE A 83 3.91 -5.03 -3.66
N ALA A 84 3.09 -4.39 -2.84
CA ALA A 84 3.26 -3.00 -2.41
C ALA A 84 3.27 -2.94 -0.88
N SER A 85 4.48 -2.90 -0.32
CA SER A 85 4.71 -2.87 1.13
C SER A 85 3.97 -1.70 1.78
N GLY A 86 3.16 -1.99 2.79
CA GLY A 86 2.28 -1.01 3.41
C GLY A 86 1.01 -1.65 3.97
N GLY A 87 -0.10 -0.94 3.93
CA GLY A 87 -1.39 -1.44 4.41
C GLY A 87 -2.34 -0.32 4.80
N LEU A 88 -3.21 -0.58 5.77
CA LEU A 88 -4.15 0.41 6.28
C LEU A 88 -3.69 0.94 7.64
N ARG A 89 -3.45 2.25 7.71
CA ARG A 89 -3.22 2.97 8.97
C ARG A 89 -4.54 3.43 9.54
N VAL A 90 -4.82 3.11 10.81
CA VAL A 90 -6.02 3.55 11.52
C VAL A 90 -5.63 4.44 12.69
N THR A 91 -6.13 5.67 12.72
CA THR A 91 -5.84 6.63 13.80
C THR A 91 -7.12 7.03 14.51
N ASP A 92 -7.19 6.80 15.82
CA ASP A 92 -8.21 7.40 16.68
C ASP A 92 -7.69 8.72 17.25
N THR A 93 -8.02 9.81 16.57
CA THR A 93 -7.61 11.17 16.95
C THR A 93 -8.14 11.63 18.30
N ALA A 94 -9.19 10.98 18.85
CA ALA A 94 -9.69 11.34 20.18
C ALA A 94 -8.82 10.77 21.30
N ARG A 95 -8.11 9.66 21.03
CA ARG A 95 -7.27 8.94 21.99
C ARG A 95 -5.78 9.04 21.66
N ASP A 96 -5.44 9.66 20.53
CA ASP A 96 -4.07 9.79 20.02
C ASP A 96 -3.35 8.43 19.90
N ILE A 97 -4.08 7.45 19.37
CA ILE A 97 -3.56 6.10 19.12
C ILE A 97 -3.65 5.78 17.63
N THR A 98 -2.61 5.12 17.13
CA THR A 98 -2.49 4.75 15.72
C THR A 98 -2.10 3.29 15.59
N LEU A 99 -2.94 2.52 14.89
CA LEU A 99 -2.57 1.23 14.35
C LEU A 99 -1.85 1.44 13.02
N LEU A 100 -0.66 0.86 12.93
CA LEU A 100 0.15 0.81 11.72
C LEU A 100 0.13 -0.63 11.17
N PRO A 101 0.28 -0.81 9.85
CA PRO A 101 0.55 -2.13 9.31
C PRO A 101 1.87 -2.67 9.89
N GLY A 102 1.90 -3.97 10.14
CA GLY A 102 3.13 -4.70 10.45
C GLY A 102 4.00 -4.86 9.22
N CYS A 103 5.23 -5.32 9.41
CA CYS A 103 6.10 -5.63 8.29
C CYS A 103 5.58 -6.87 7.52
N CYS A 104 6.02 -7.00 6.27
CA CYS A 104 5.54 -7.98 5.30
C CYS A 104 4.07 -7.85 4.89
N ASN A 105 3.32 -6.89 5.45
CA ASN A 105 1.96 -6.59 5.03
C ASN A 105 1.97 -5.84 3.69
N GLY A 106 1.03 -6.19 2.82
CA GLY A 106 0.81 -5.51 1.53
C GLY A 106 -0.45 -4.65 1.50
N LEU A 107 -0.50 -3.68 0.57
CA LEU A 107 -1.71 -2.92 0.27
C LEU A 107 -2.84 -3.78 -0.33
N ASP A 108 -2.50 -4.94 -0.91
CA ASP A 108 -3.42 -5.94 -1.43
C ASP A 108 -4.18 -6.70 -0.33
N GLU A 109 -3.66 -6.75 0.90
CA GLU A 109 -4.31 -7.35 2.08
C GLU A 109 -5.55 -6.55 2.56
N ARG A 110 -5.98 -5.52 1.81
CA ARG A 110 -7.28 -4.87 1.97
C ARG A 110 -8.44 -5.89 1.95
N ARG A 111 -8.30 -7.00 1.23
CA ARG A 111 -9.31 -8.08 1.23
C ARG A 111 -9.47 -8.72 2.61
N ASP A 112 -8.41 -8.81 3.39
CA ASP A 112 -8.44 -9.43 4.72
C ASP A 112 -9.23 -8.56 5.70
N TRP A 113 -9.27 -7.24 5.49
CA TRP A 113 -10.19 -6.35 6.21
C TRP A 113 -11.67 -6.66 5.93
N LEU A 114 -12.00 -7.19 4.75
CA LEU A 114 -13.35 -7.64 4.45
C LEU A 114 -13.67 -8.96 5.15
N GLU A 115 -12.70 -9.84 5.38
CA GLU A 115 -12.90 -11.06 6.17
C GLU A 115 -13.26 -10.76 7.64
N VAL A 116 -12.77 -9.64 8.19
CA VAL A 116 -13.18 -9.15 9.52
C VAL A 116 -14.66 -8.78 9.54
N ILE A 117 -15.16 -8.16 8.48
CA ILE A 117 -16.53 -7.62 8.44
C ILE A 117 -17.55 -8.66 7.99
N ASP A 118 -17.26 -9.32 6.87
CA ASP A 118 -18.16 -10.20 6.12
C ASP A 118 -17.82 -11.68 6.25
N GLY A 119 -16.60 -12.00 6.70
CA GLY A 119 -16.08 -13.36 6.81
C GLY A 119 -16.07 -13.89 8.25
N ASN A 120 -14.97 -14.56 8.60
CA ASN A 120 -14.78 -15.23 9.89
C ASN A 120 -14.67 -14.27 11.08
N GLY A 121 -14.56 -12.96 10.84
CA GLY A 121 -14.46 -11.96 11.89
C GLY A 121 -13.04 -11.70 12.39
N TRP A 122 -11.99 -12.13 11.69
CA TRP A 122 -10.62 -12.06 12.17
C TRP A 122 -9.62 -11.85 11.03
N ALA A 123 -8.63 -10.98 11.24
CA ALA A 123 -7.46 -10.83 10.35
C ALA A 123 -6.25 -10.28 11.11
N SER A 124 -5.05 -10.65 10.64
CA SER A 124 -3.75 -10.15 11.13
C SER A 124 -3.07 -9.40 9.99
N PHE A 125 -2.39 -8.28 10.29
CA PHE A 125 -1.84 -7.40 9.26
C PHE A 125 -0.32 -7.21 9.39
N GLY A 126 0.42 -8.33 9.29
CA GLY A 126 1.88 -8.37 9.42
C GLY A 126 2.40 -8.63 10.85
N HIS A 127 3.72 -8.46 11.02
CA HIS A 127 4.43 -8.65 12.29
C HIS A 127 5.41 -7.49 12.59
N ASP A 128 5.77 -7.30 13.86
CA ASP A 128 6.67 -6.22 14.33
C ASP A 128 6.31 -4.78 13.84
N PRO A 129 5.15 -4.20 14.21
CA PRO A 129 4.17 -4.72 15.19
C PRO A 129 3.25 -5.79 14.59
N SER A 130 2.55 -6.55 15.45
CA SER A 130 1.60 -7.60 15.03
C SER A 130 0.14 -7.12 15.17
N PRO A 131 -0.35 -6.19 14.32
CA PRO A 131 -1.70 -5.64 14.40
C PRO A 131 -2.76 -6.69 14.07
N LEU A 132 -3.86 -6.63 14.81
CA LEU A 132 -4.92 -7.62 14.75
C LEU A 132 -6.29 -6.95 14.73
N ALA A 133 -7.19 -7.45 13.88
CA ALA A 133 -8.60 -7.07 13.89
C ALA A 133 -9.50 -8.26 14.24
N GLU A 134 -10.42 -8.04 15.18
CA GLU A 134 -11.39 -9.04 15.63
C GLU A 134 -12.79 -8.43 15.71
N ARG A 135 -13.79 -9.13 15.18
CA ARG A 135 -15.19 -8.72 15.22
C ARG A 135 -15.93 -9.39 16.37
N ASP A 136 -16.39 -8.58 17.33
CA ASP A 136 -17.32 -8.98 18.38
C ASP A 136 -18.72 -8.41 18.07
N GLY A 137 -19.55 -9.23 17.43
CA GLY A 137 -20.90 -8.87 17.01
C GLY A 137 -20.92 -7.69 16.02
N LYS A 138 -21.23 -6.49 16.53
CA LYS A 138 -21.32 -5.24 15.74
C LYS A 138 -20.13 -4.32 15.93
N ILE A 139 -19.18 -4.67 16.79
CA ILE A 139 -17.97 -3.91 17.07
C ILE A 139 -16.79 -4.66 16.49
N VAL A 140 -15.86 -3.93 15.87
CA VAL A 140 -14.53 -4.41 15.53
C VAL A 140 -13.55 -3.84 16.54
N ARG A 141 -12.68 -4.70 17.04
CA ARG A 141 -11.56 -4.38 17.93
C ARG A 141 -10.28 -4.47 17.12
N LEU A 142 -9.51 -3.40 17.13
CA LEU A 142 -8.23 -3.30 16.43
C LEU A 142 -7.12 -3.20 17.47
N THR A 143 -6.45 -4.31 17.73
CA THR A 143 -5.31 -4.37 18.64
C THR A 143 -4.06 -3.92 17.88
N LEU A 144 -3.37 -2.91 18.39
CA LEU A 144 -2.20 -2.33 17.72
C LEU A 144 -1.05 -3.32 17.57
N ASP A 145 -0.81 -4.14 18.60
CA ASP A 145 0.21 -5.17 18.62
C ASP A 145 -0.20 -6.33 19.53
N ALA A 146 -0.68 -7.42 18.92
CA ALA A 146 -1.21 -8.58 19.64
C ALA A 146 -0.14 -9.37 20.41
N GLU A 147 1.15 -9.13 20.17
CA GLU A 147 2.24 -9.76 20.93
C GLU A 147 2.48 -9.09 22.29
N HIS A 148 1.86 -7.93 22.54
CA HIS A 148 1.97 -7.20 23.79
C HIS A 148 0.68 -7.25 24.61
N ASP A 149 0.73 -7.86 25.81
CA ASP A 149 -0.43 -8.11 26.70
C ASP A 149 -1.30 -6.88 27.02
N ASN A 150 -0.75 -5.67 26.95
CA ASN A 150 -1.45 -4.41 27.23
C ASN A 150 -1.47 -3.46 26.02
N SER A 151 -1.39 -4.00 24.80
CA SER A 151 -1.48 -3.19 23.59
C SER A 151 -2.79 -2.40 23.58
N PRO A 152 -2.74 -1.10 23.23
CA PRO A 152 -3.95 -0.32 23.01
C PRO A 152 -4.85 -0.98 21.97
N VAL A 153 -6.16 -0.73 22.11
CA VAL A 153 -7.20 -1.23 21.22
C VAL A 153 -8.05 -0.05 20.73
N ILE A 154 -8.26 0.04 19.42
CA ILE A 154 -9.26 0.92 18.82
C ILE A 154 -10.55 0.11 18.64
N GLU A 155 -11.67 0.62 19.13
CA GLU A 155 -12.97 -0.01 18.92
C GLU A 155 -13.85 0.87 18.03
N LEU A 156 -14.50 0.26 17.05
CA LEU A 156 -15.42 0.95 16.15
C LEU A 156 -16.56 0.04 15.68
N PRO A 157 -17.74 0.61 15.37
CA PRO A 157 -18.81 -0.14 14.74
C PRO A 157 -18.38 -0.72 13.38
N VAL A 158 -18.84 -1.94 13.08
CA VAL A 158 -18.64 -2.60 11.77
C VAL A 158 -19.09 -1.69 10.61
N THR A 159 -20.19 -0.94 10.78
CA THR A 159 -20.69 0.00 9.77
C THR A 159 -19.71 1.14 9.51
N ASP A 160 -19.02 1.61 10.54
CA ASP A 160 -18.06 2.70 10.43
C ASP A 160 -16.78 2.20 9.77
N LEU A 161 -16.30 1.01 10.13
CA LEU A 161 -15.17 0.38 9.45
C LEU A 161 -15.46 0.15 7.97
N ARG A 162 -16.65 -0.36 7.62
CA ARG A 162 -17.03 -0.55 6.21
C ARG A 162 -16.97 0.75 5.42
N ARG A 163 -17.50 1.85 5.99
CA ARG A 163 -17.43 3.17 5.35
C ARG A 163 -15.97 3.61 5.17
N LEU A 164 -15.16 3.48 6.21
CA LEU A 164 -13.74 3.84 6.17
C LEU A 164 -12.95 3.05 5.12
N LEU A 165 -13.21 1.74 4.97
CA LEU A 165 -12.60 0.92 3.91
C LEU A 165 -13.02 1.38 2.51
N ALA A 166 -14.30 1.73 2.33
CA ALA A 166 -14.77 2.28 1.06
C ALA A 166 -14.16 3.66 0.76
N ASP A 167 -13.85 4.45 1.79
CA ASP A 167 -13.16 5.73 1.65
C ASP A 167 -11.69 5.50 1.22
N ALA A 168 -10.99 4.55 1.84
CA ALA A 168 -9.62 4.18 1.46
C ALA A 168 -9.50 3.56 0.05
N GLU A 169 -10.50 2.78 -0.39
CA GLU A 169 -10.53 2.29 -1.77
C GLU A 169 -10.61 3.45 -2.77
N ARG A 170 -11.39 4.49 -2.47
CA ARG A 170 -11.45 5.69 -3.31
C ARG A 170 -10.12 6.46 -3.30
N ASP A 171 -9.46 6.57 -2.15
CA ASP A 171 -8.14 7.17 -2.06
C ASP A 171 -7.10 6.44 -2.95
N LEU A 172 -7.13 5.11 -2.99
CA LEU A 172 -6.28 4.31 -3.88
C LEU A 172 -6.62 4.50 -5.36
N ILE A 173 -7.91 4.57 -5.72
CA ILE A 173 -8.36 4.85 -7.09
C ILE A 173 -7.89 6.24 -7.54
N ASP A 174 -8.06 7.25 -6.68
CA ASP A 174 -7.65 8.62 -6.99
C ASP A 174 -6.12 8.72 -7.10
N PHE A 175 -5.37 8.01 -6.24
CA PHE A 175 -3.93 7.87 -6.38
C PHE A 175 -3.54 7.22 -7.73
N LEU A 176 -4.21 6.13 -8.14
CA LEU A 176 -3.91 5.46 -9.40
C LEU A 176 -4.14 6.39 -10.61
N GLN A 177 -5.15 7.26 -10.55
CA GLN A 177 -5.39 8.28 -11.58
C GLN A 177 -4.24 9.30 -11.64
N LEU A 178 -3.76 9.77 -10.48
CA LEU A 178 -2.58 10.64 -10.42
C LEU A 178 -1.35 9.95 -10.98
N ALA A 179 -1.12 8.69 -10.60
CA ALA A 179 0.00 7.89 -11.08
C ALA A 179 -0.06 7.67 -12.60
N ALA A 180 -1.24 7.49 -13.19
CA ALA A 180 -1.42 7.37 -14.64
C ALA A 180 -1.03 8.65 -15.39
N ALA A 181 -1.49 9.81 -14.87
CA ALA A 181 -1.14 11.11 -15.44
C ALA A 181 0.38 11.38 -15.31
N TRP A 182 0.94 11.09 -14.14
CA TRP A 182 2.37 11.18 -13.87
C TRP A 182 3.19 10.27 -14.80
N ALA A 183 2.78 9.02 -14.96
CA ALA A 183 3.49 8.03 -15.78
C ALA A 183 3.56 8.45 -17.25
N THR A 184 2.52 9.11 -17.76
CA THR A 184 2.52 9.64 -19.14
C THR A 184 3.63 10.68 -19.35
N LEU A 185 3.95 11.48 -18.33
CA LEU A 185 4.98 12.51 -18.38
C LEU A 185 6.39 11.95 -18.18
N HIS A 186 6.55 10.94 -17.31
CA HIS A 186 7.85 10.48 -16.84
C HIS A 186 8.31 9.16 -17.47
N LEU A 187 7.39 8.23 -17.78
CA LEU A 187 7.70 6.86 -18.19
C LEU A 187 7.51 6.59 -19.69
N ARG A 188 6.90 7.53 -20.42
CA ARG A 188 6.69 7.47 -21.89
C ARG A 188 6.05 6.15 -22.34
N GLU A 189 6.79 5.29 -23.03
CA GLU A 189 6.32 4.01 -23.56
C GLU A 189 5.94 3.00 -22.47
N TYR A 190 6.45 3.16 -21.25
CA TYR A 190 6.07 2.34 -20.11
C TYR A 190 4.81 2.86 -19.38
N ALA A 191 4.25 4.01 -19.76
CA ALA A 191 3.18 4.66 -18.98
C ALA A 191 1.95 3.76 -18.77
N ALA A 192 1.40 3.21 -19.85
CA ALA A 192 0.24 2.32 -19.79
C ALA A 192 0.53 1.00 -19.04
N PRO A 193 1.59 0.23 -19.37
CA PRO A 193 1.86 -1.02 -18.68
C PRO A 193 2.25 -0.82 -17.21
N ALA A 194 2.97 0.26 -16.87
CA ALA A 194 3.26 0.60 -15.47
C ALA A 194 1.99 0.95 -14.68
N THR A 195 1.08 1.73 -15.26
CA THR A 195 -0.21 2.05 -14.63
C THR A 195 -1.03 0.79 -14.37
N ALA A 196 -1.09 -0.12 -15.36
CA ALA A 196 -1.78 -1.39 -15.19
C ALA A 196 -1.14 -2.27 -14.11
N ALA A 197 0.19 -2.27 -14.00
CA ALA A 197 0.90 -2.97 -12.94
C ALA A 197 0.65 -2.37 -11.55
N LEU A 198 0.65 -1.04 -11.43
CA LEU A 198 0.30 -0.35 -10.18
C LEU A 198 -1.12 -0.70 -9.73
N GLY A 199 -2.09 -0.73 -10.65
CA GLY A 199 -3.46 -1.14 -10.32
C GLY A 199 -3.54 -2.56 -9.75
N ARG A 200 -2.75 -3.50 -10.29
CA ARG A 200 -2.65 -4.87 -9.75
C ARG A 200 -1.98 -4.90 -8.37
N ALA A 201 -0.87 -4.17 -8.19
CA ALA A 201 -0.15 -4.10 -6.92
C ALA A 201 -0.99 -3.49 -5.77
N LEU A 202 -2.01 -2.70 -6.10
CA LEU A 202 -2.94 -2.09 -5.15
C LEU A 202 -4.25 -2.88 -4.98
N ASP A 203 -4.35 -4.05 -5.63
CA ASP A 203 -5.57 -4.87 -5.71
C ASP A 203 -6.83 -4.07 -6.08
N LEU A 204 -6.68 -3.17 -7.05
CA LEU A 204 -7.79 -2.42 -7.62
C LEU A 204 -8.42 -3.18 -8.79
N PRO A 205 -9.75 -3.14 -8.95
CA PRO A 205 -10.38 -3.72 -10.11
C PRO A 205 -9.82 -3.06 -11.39
N PRO A 206 -9.62 -3.82 -12.47
CA PRO A 206 -9.20 -3.23 -13.73
C PRO A 206 -10.23 -2.19 -14.17
N ASN A 207 -9.75 -1.02 -14.60
CA ASN A 207 -10.62 0.00 -15.18
C ASN A 207 -11.39 -0.63 -16.37
N PRO A 208 -12.73 -0.49 -16.41
CA PRO A 208 -13.56 -1.06 -17.49
C PRO A 208 -13.27 -0.43 -18.86
#